data_AF-A0A429ZT51-F1
#
_entry.id   AF-A0A429ZT51-F1
#
_cell.length_a   1.000
_cell.length_b   1.000
_cell.length_c   1.000
_cell.angle_alpha   90.00
_cell.angle_beta   90.00
_cell.angle_gamma   90.00
#
_symmetry.space_group_name_H-M   'P 1'
#
loop_
_entity.id
_entity.type
_entity.pdbx_description
1 polymer ?
#
loop_
_entity_poly.entity_id
_entity_poly.type
_entity_poly.pdbx_seq_one_letter_code
_entity_poly.pdbx_strand_id
1 'polypeptide(L)'
;MTINEFITYLESLMTAKDAFYVKFTENEETKNMERSPAKRWNETIIERAVDKHWLEFMSHIYDQVATKVKVTTPANQGWLDFINSGEFINSLDQSIHEMEIEED
;
A
#
# COMPACT_ATOMS: atom_id res chain seq x y z
N MET A 1 -16.70 -0.15 -6.75
CA MET A 1 -15.83 -1.09 -6.03
C MET A 1 -15.63 -0.55 -4.63
N THR A 2 -15.72 -1.38 -3.59
CA THR A 2 -15.37 -1.00 -2.21
C THR A 2 -13.84 -0.96 -2.04
N ILE A 3 -13.35 -0.31 -0.99
CA ILE A 3 -11.90 -0.26 -0.70
C ILE A 3 -11.30 -1.65 -0.50
N ASN A 4 -12.00 -2.56 0.20
CA ASN A 4 -11.49 -3.92 0.43
C ASN A 4 -11.40 -4.73 -0.88
N GLU A 5 -12.41 -4.61 -1.76
CA GLU A 5 -12.38 -5.24 -3.08
C GLU A 5 -11.25 -4.67 -3.95
N PHE A 6 -11.03 -3.35 -3.89
CA PHE A 6 -9.95 -2.68 -4.60
C PHE A 6 -8.58 -3.16 -4.16
N ILE A 7 -8.32 -3.18 -2.84
CA ILE A 7 -7.05 -3.65 -2.28
C ILE A 7 -6.81 -5.10 -2.68
N THR A 8 -7.80 -5.98 -2.47
CA THR A 8 -7.68 -7.39 -2.83
C THR A 8 -7.37 -7.58 -4.32
N TYR A 9 -8.00 -6.78 -5.19
CA TYR A 9 -7.77 -6.86 -6.63
C TYR A 9 -6.37 -6.36 -7.01
N LEU A 10 -5.92 -5.23 -6.48
CA LEU A 10 -4.56 -4.72 -6.72
C LEU A 10 -3.50 -5.71 -6.23
N GLU A 11 -3.66 -6.26 -5.03
CA GLU A 11 -2.74 -7.26 -4.46
C GLU A 11 -2.64 -8.53 -5.31
N SER A 12 -3.69 -8.88 -6.06
CA SER A 12 -3.65 -10.01 -6.99
C SER A 12 -2.88 -9.73 -8.30
N LEU A 13 -2.61 -8.46 -8.60
CA LEU A 13 -1.94 -8.01 -9.82
C LEU A 13 -0.52 -7.49 -9.57
N MET A 14 -0.28 -6.93 -8.39
CA MET A 14 0.96 -6.30 -8.00
C MET A 14 2.00 -7.31 -7.53
N THR A 15 3.26 -6.99 -7.76
CA THR A 15 4.40 -7.73 -7.21
C THR A 15 5.17 -6.94 -6.16
N ALA A 16 4.91 -5.63 -6.03
CA ALA A 16 5.71 -4.76 -5.17
C ALA A 16 5.29 -4.77 -3.68
N LYS A 17 4.22 -5.49 -3.29
CA LYS A 17 3.77 -5.56 -1.88
C LYS A 17 4.88 -6.07 -0.95
N ASP A 18 5.60 -7.12 -1.35
CA ASP A 18 6.69 -7.66 -0.53
C ASP A 18 7.82 -6.62 -0.34
N ALA A 19 8.13 -5.86 -1.39
CA ALA A 19 9.13 -4.79 -1.31
C ALA A 19 8.69 -3.65 -0.38
N PHE A 20 7.40 -3.29 -0.39
CA PHE A 20 6.84 -2.35 0.59
C PHE A 20 7.02 -2.87 2.01
N TYR A 21 6.65 -4.12 2.26
CA TYR A 21 6.72 -4.74 3.59
C TYR A 21 8.16 -4.81 4.11
N VAL A 22 9.14 -5.15 3.27
CA VAL A 22 10.56 -5.15 3.64
C VAL A 22 11.00 -3.76 4.09
N LYS A 23 10.80 -2.74 3.25
CA LYS A 23 11.22 -1.35 3.55
C LYS A 23 10.59 -0.83 4.84
N PHE A 24 9.28 -1.02 5.03
CA PHE A 24 8.58 -0.53 6.21
C PHE A 24 8.92 -1.34 7.47
N THR A 25 9.21 -2.63 7.36
CA THR A 25 9.70 -3.43 8.49
C THR A 25 11.05 -2.93 8.95
N GLU A 26 12.01 -2.72 8.04
CA GLU A 26 13.34 -2.18 8.36
C GLU A 26 13.26 -0.81 9.05
N ASN A 27 12.38 0.07 8.56
CA ASN A 27 12.14 1.38 9.16
C ASN A 27 11.53 1.28 10.57
N GLU A 28 10.50 0.45 10.76
CA GLU A 28 9.87 0.24 12.07
C GLU A 28 10.83 -0.43 13.07
N GLU A 29 11.66 -1.36 12.61
CA GLU A 29 12.72 -1.96 13.44
C GLU A 29 13.76 -0.92 13.88
N THR A 30 14.16 -0.04 12.97
CA THR A 30 15.08 1.07 13.26
C THR A 30 14.50 1.99 14.34
N LYS A 31 13.26 2.45 14.16
CA LYS A 31 12.53 3.24 15.17
C LYS A 31 12.33 2.47 16.48
N ASN A 32 12.16 1.15 16.41
CA ASN A 32 12.01 0.30 17.58
C ASN A 32 13.31 0.20 18.40
N MET A 33 14.48 0.20 17.74
CA MET A 33 15.78 0.17 18.44
C MET A 33 16.02 1.40 19.31
N GLU A 34 15.52 2.56 18.90
CA GLU A 34 15.61 3.82 19.64
C GLU A 34 14.76 3.83 20.92
N ARG A 35 13.78 2.93 21.02
CA ARG A 35 12.96 2.80 22.21
C ARG A 35 13.79 2.24 23.36
N SER A 36 13.45 2.68 24.58
CA SER A 36 13.99 2.09 25.80
C SER A 36 13.78 0.57 25.77
N PRO A 37 14.76 -0.26 26.20
CA PRO A 37 14.68 -1.72 26.06
C PRO A 37 13.37 -2.35 26.55
N ALA A 38 12.82 -1.87 27.68
CA ALA A 38 11.57 -2.36 28.25
C ALA A 38 10.30 -2.01 27.45
N LYS A 39 10.39 -1.10 26.46
CA LYS A 39 9.28 -0.63 25.62
C LYS A 39 9.44 -1.02 24.15
N ARG A 40 10.46 -1.81 23.81
CA ARG A 40 10.64 -2.30 22.44
C ARG A 40 9.47 -3.21 22.08
N TRP A 41 8.93 -2.99 20.89
CA TRP A 41 7.93 -3.83 20.26
C TRP A 41 8.52 -5.19 19.92
N ASN A 42 7.66 -6.19 20.02
CA ASN A 42 7.93 -7.51 19.46
C ASN A 42 7.53 -7.54 17.99
N GLU A 43 7.90 -8.62 17.30
CA GLU A 43 7.62 -8.86 15.87
C GLU A 43 6.14 -8.65 15.52
N THR A 44 5.20 -9.23 16.29
CA THR A 44 3.76 -9.07 16.03
C THR A 44 3.28 -7.61 16.06
N ILE A 45 3.87 -6.76 16.91
CA ILE A 45 3.51 -5.34 16.93
C ILE A 45 4.11 -4.61 15.73
N ILE A 46 5.33 -4.96 15.32
CA ILE A 46 5.97 -4.42 14.11
C ILE A 46 5.15 -4.80 12.87
N GLU A 47 4.80 -6.08 12.69
CA GLU A 47 3.96 -6.54 11.59
C GLU A 47 2.64 -5.75 11.50
N ARG A 48 1.96 -5.55 12.64
CA ARG A 48 0.72 -4.75 12.68
C ARG A 48 0.94 -3.28 12.34
N ALA A 49 2.09 -2.72 12.65
CA ALA A 49 2.43 -1.36 12.26
C ALA A 49 2.66 -1.27 10.74
N VAL A 50 3.36 -2.25 10.16
CA VAL A 50 3.59 -2.34 8.71
C VAL A 50 2.27 -2.56 7.94
N ASP A 51 1.39 -3.45 8.43
CA ASP A 51 0.05 -3.64 7.87
C ASP A 51 -0.76 -2.34 7.86
N LYS A 52 -0.64 -1.54 8.92
CA LYS A 52 -1.31 -0.25 8.99
C LYS A 52 -0.78 0.71 7.93
N HIS A 53 0.54 0.81 7.74
CA HIS A 53 1.15 1.62 6.69
C HIS A 53 0.69 1.19 5.29
N TRP A 54 0.59 -0.12 5.06
CA TRP A 54 0.09 -0.65 3.79
C TRP A 54 -1.37 -0.24 3.54
N LEU A 55 -2.25 -0.38 4.54
CA LEU A 55 -3.65 0.01 4.43
C LEU A 55 -3.81 1.52 4.21
N GLU A 56 -3.01 2.35 4.89
CA GLU A 56 -3.02 3.81 4.71
C GLU A 56 -2.57 4.20 3.29
N PHE A 57 -1.48 3.59 2.81
CA PHE A 57 -0.99 3.77 1.44
C PHE A 57 -2.06 3.39 0.41
N MET A 58 -2.65 2.19 0.54
CA MET A 58 -3.66 1.71 -0.41
C MET A 58 -4.96 2.51 -0.34
N SER A 59 -5.34 3.03 0.83
CA SER A 59 -6.47 3.95 0.97
C SER A 59 -6.23 5.24 0.19
N HIS A 60 -5.00 5.78 0.26
CA HIS A 60 -4.64 6.97 -0.50
C HIS A 60 -4.72 6.71 -2.01
N ILE A 61 -4.21 5.58 -2.48
CA ILE A 61 -4.33 5.17 -3.89
C ILE A 61 -5.79 5.01 -4.29
N TYR A 62 -6.62 4.35 -3.46
CA TYR A 62 -8.05 4.20 -3.70
C TYR A 62 -8.73 5.55 -3.91
N ASP A 63 -8.49 6.53 -3.03
CA ASP A 63 -9.07 7.86 -3.13
C ASP A 63 -8.63 8.58 -4.42
N GLN A 64 -7.34 8.50 -4.78
CA GLN A 64 -6.85 9.06 -6.03
C GLN A 64 -7.52 8.44 -7.26
N VAL A 65 -7.68 7.12 -7.29
CA VAL A 65 -8.35 6.42 -8.41
C VAL A 65 -9.83 6.77 -8.44
N ALA A 66 -10.50 6.86 -7.29
CA ALA A 66 -11.91 7.23 -7.20
C ALA A 66 -12.21 8.57 -7.91
N THR A 67 -11.30 9.54 -7.83
CA THR A 67 -11.44 10.83 -8.54
C THR A 67 -11.35 10.73 -10.07
N LYS A 68 -10.72 9.67 -10.59
CA LYS A 68 -10.47 9.45 -12.03
C LYS A 68 -11.52 8.54 -12.67
N VAL A 69 -12.24 7.75 -11.87
CA VAL A 69 -13.30 6.85 -12.35
C VAL A 69 -14.53 7.66 -12.76
N LYS A 70 -15.00 7.48 -14.00
CA LYS A 70 -16.17 8.19 -14.53
C LYS A 70 -17.46 7.67 -13.88
N VAL A 71 -18.32 8.60 -13.46
CA VAL A 71 -19.65 8.30 -12.85
C VAL A 71 -20.62 7.64 -13.85
N THR A 72 -20.37 7.78 -15.15
CA THR A 72 -21.26 7.26 -16.21
C THR A 72 -21.11 5.77 -16.48
N THR A 73 -20.05 5.14 -16.00
CA THR A 73 -19.82 3.69 -16.12
C THR A 73 -20.39 2.97 -14.90
N PRO A 74 -20.87 1.72 -15.02
CA PRO A 74 -21.24 0.93 -13.84
C PRO A 74 -20.10 0.94 -12.81
N ALA A 75 -20.46 1.06 -11.52
CA ALA A 75 -19.53 1.37 -10.44
C ALA A 75 -18.39 0.37 -10.22
N ASN A 76 -18.40 -0.80 -10.86
CA ASN A 76 -17.26 -1.73 -10.86
C ASN A 76 -16.52 -1.74 -12.22
N GLN A 77 -17.22 -1.52 -13.35
CA GLN A 77 -16.59 -1.50 -14.66
C GLN A 77 -15.61 -0.34 -14.80
N GLY A 78 -15.97 0.87 -14.33
CA GLY A 78 -15.07 2.02 -14.41
C GLY A 78 -13.77 1.85 -13.61
N TRP A 79 -13.80 1.08 -12.53
CA TRP A 79 -12.60 0.73 -11.76
C TRP A 79 -11.73 -0.27 -12.51
N LEU A 80 -12.35 -1.34 -13.02
CA LEU A 80 -11.65 -2.36 -13.80
C LEU A 80 -11.01 -1.75 -15.05
N ASP A 81 -11.71 -0.87 -15.78
CA ASP A 81 -11.18 -0.18 -16.96
C ASP A 81 -9.95 0.67 -16.62
N PHE A 82 -9.99 1.39 -15.49
CA PHE A 82 -8.88 2.20 -15.03
C PHE A 82 -7.67 1.34 -14.64
N ILE A 83 -7.89 0.32 -13.82
CA ILE A 83 -6.81 -0.54 -13.31
C ILE A 83 -6.18 -1.36 -14.43
N ASN A 84 -7.01 -1.89 -15.34
CA ASN A 84 -6.58 -2.72 -16.47
C ASN A 84 -6.09 -1.90 -17.67
N SER A 85 -5.92 -0.57 -17.54
CA SER A 85 -5.34 0.30 -18.57
C SER A 85 -3.87 -0.02 -18.89
N GLY A 86 -3.30 -1.06 -18.29
CA GLY A 86 -1.95 -1.60 -18.55
C GLY A 86 -0.83 -0.79 -17.91
N GLU A 87 -0.97 0.52 -17.82
CA GLU A 87 0.08 1.40 -17.28
C GLU A 87 -0.03 1.60 -15.76
N PHE A 88 -1.25 1.60 -15.20
CA PHE A 88 -1.47 1.95 -13.79
C PHE A 88 -0.76 0.99 -12.82
N ILE A 89 -0.97 -0.32 -12.94
CA ILE A 89 -0.34 -1.31 -12.03
C ILE A 89 1.17 -1.30 -12.16
N ASN A 90 1.71 -1.26 -13.39
CA ASN A 90 3.15 -1.20 -13.61
C ASN A 90 3.78 0.06 -13.01
N SER A 91 3.13 1.21 -13.18
CA SER A 91 3.58 2.47 -12.59
C SER A 91 3.53 2.45 -11.07
N LEU A 92 2.49 1.84 -10.50
CA LEU A 92 2.35 1.70 -9.04
C LEU A 92 3.43 0.77 -8.46
N ASP A 93 3.67 -0.38 -9.08
CA ASP A 93 4.73 -1.32 -8.67
C ASP A 93 6.10 -0.63 -8.74
N GLN A 94 6.41 0.07 -9.84
CA GLN A 94 7.66 0.80 -9.97
C GLN A 94 7.80 1.88 -8.88
N SER A 95 6.74 2.63 -8.61
CA SER A 95 6.76 3.68 -7.58
C SER A 95 7.03 3.11 -6.18
N ILE A 96 6.51 1.92 -5.87
CA ILE A 96 6.76 1.25 -4.58
C ILE A 96 8.19 0.72 -4.49
N HIS A 97 8.76 0.22 -5.60
CA HIS A 97 10.16 -0.20 -5.61
C HIS A 97 11.12 0.99 -5.43
N GLU A 98 10.83 2.11 -6.08
CA GLU A 98 11.60 3.35 -6.04
C GLU A 98 11.35 4.19 -4.78
N MET A 99 10.28 3.90 -4.03
CA MET A 99 9.98 4.57 -2.77
C MET A 99 11.14 4.43 -1.79
N GLU A 100 11.54 5.56 -1.23
CA GLU A 100 12.43 5.66 -0.08
C GLU A 100 11.60 6.16 1.11
N ILE A 101 11.81 5.55 2.27
CA ILE A 101 11.17 5.99 3.50
C ILE A 101 12.11 7.00 4.15
N GLU A 102 11.66 8.24 4.27
CA GLU A 102 12.41 9.24 5.02
C GLU A 102 12.37 8.87 6.52
N GLU A 103 13.55 8.79 7.14
CA GLU A 103 13.68 8.64 8.59
C GLU A 103 13.23 9.97 9.25
N ASP A 104 12.04 9.95 9.87
CA ASP A 104 11.52 11.03 10.73
C ASP A 104 12.32 11.19 12.04
#